data_AF-A0AAD5A3D6-F1
#
_entry.id   AF-A0AAD5A3D6-F1
#
_cell.length_a   1.000
_cell.length_b   1.000
_cell.length_c   1.000
_cell.angle_alpha   90.00
_cell.angle_beta   90.00
_cell.angle_gamma   90.00
#
_symmetry.space_group_name_H-M   'P 1'
#
loop_
_entity.id
_entity.type
_entity.pdbx_description
1 polymer ?
#
loop_
_entity_poly.entity_id
_entity_poly.type
_entity_poly.pdbx_seq_one_letter_code
_entity_poly.pdbx_strand_id
1 'polypeptide(L)' 'GVLDRFSQIQPKLIFSVAAVVYNGKQHDHMEKLQRVVKGLPDLKKVVVIPYVRSKEETDLSKIPN' A
#
# COMPACT_ATOMS: atom_id res chain seq x y z
N GLY A 1 5.49 5.28 13.53
CA GLY A 1 5.07 4.16 12.64
C GLY A 1 5.01 4.61 11.17
N VAL A 2 4.66 3.79 10.18
CA VAL A 2 4.55 4.26 8.76
C VAL A 2 3.52 5.37 8.61
N LEU A 3 2.29 5.14 9.09
CA LEU A 3 1.22 6.14 9.03
C LEU A 3 1.62 7.44 9.72
N ASP A 4 2.16 7.35 10.93
CA ASP A 4 2.61 8.49 11.73
C ASP A 4 3.69 9.36 11.05
N ARG A 5 4.63 8.76 10.32
CA ARG A 5 5.57 9.53 9.48
C ARG A 5 4.88 10.17 8.29
N PHE A 6 3.97 9.45 7.65
CA PHE A 6 3.25 9.96 6.47
C PHE A 6 2.24 11.05 6.84
N SER A 7 1.65 11.04 8.03
CA SER A 7 0.77 12.11 8.50
C SER A 7 1.50 13.43 8.74
N GLN A 8 2.80 13.37 9.05
CA GLN A 8 3.64 14.57 9.24
C GLN A 8 4.01 15.22 7.90
N ILE A 9 4.39 14.41 6.90
CA ILE A 9 4.84 14.93 5.59
C ILE A 9 3.72 15.06 4.55
N GLN A 10 2.56 14.44 4.79
CA GLN A 10 1.36 14.47 3.94
C GLN A 10 1.65 14.21 2.44
N PRO A 11 2.13 13.00 2.07
CA PRO A 11 2.50 12.73 0.69
C PRO A 11 1.27 12.78 -0.22
N LYS A 12 1.45 13.24 -1.46
CA LYS A 12 0.39 13.24 -2.48
C LYS A 12 0.37 11.95 -3.32
N LEU A 13 1.47 11.21 -3.36
CA LEU A 13 1.63 9.97 -4.11
C LEU A 13 2.37 8.92 -3.26
N ILE A 14 1.87 7.69 -3.26
CA ILE A 14 2.52 6.54 -2.62
C ILE A 14 2.75 5.43 -3.65
N PHE A 15 3.94 4.82 -3.60
CA PHE A 15 4.25 3.57 -4.29
C PHE A 15 4.29 2.42 -3.28
N SER A 16 3.73 1.28 -3.64
CA SER A 16 3.74 0.07 -2.82
C SER A 16 3.76 -1.20 -3.67
N VAL A 17 3.98 -2.34 -3.03
CA VAL A 17 3.88 -3.68 -3.63
C VAL A 17 2.75 -4.44 -2.95
N ALA A 18 2.11 -5.36 -3.67
CA ALA A 18 1.01 -6.16 -3.12
C ALA A 18 1.47 -7.13 -2.02
N ALA A 19 2.65 -7.73 -2.19
CA ALA A 19 3.28 -8.60 -1.22
C ALA A 19 4.80 -8.63 -1.43
N VAL A 20 5.53 -9.18 -0.45
CA VAL A 20 6.97 -9.46 -0.55
C VAL A 20 7.26 -10.87 -0.03
N VAL A 21 8.38 -11.46 -0.46
CA VAL A 21 8.91 -12.68 0.15
C VAL A 21 10.01 -12.30 1.12
N TYR A 22 9.88 -12.72 2.38
CA TYR A 22 10.90 -12.55 3.40
C TYR A 22 11.01 -13.84 4.23
N ASN A 23 12.24 -14.35 4.34
CA ASN A 23 12.54 -15.62 5.01
C ASN A 23 11.72 -16.80 4.45
N GLY A 24 11.64 -16.89 3.12
CA GLY A 24 10.87 -17.92 2.42
C GLY A 24 9.34 -17.83 2.57
N LYS A 25 8.82 -16.84 3.30
CA LYS A 25 7.39 -16.64 3.53
C LYS A 25 6.89 -15.41 2.78
N GLN A 26 5.69 -15.50 2.24
CA GLN A 26 4.99 -14.36 1.64
C GLN A 26 4.34 -13.51 2.72
N HIS A 27 4.52 -12.19 2.62
CA HIS A 27 3.95 -11.18 3.52
C HIS A 27 3.05 -10.24 2.73
N ASP A 28 1.75 -10.29 3.02
CA ASP A 28 0.74 -9.41 2.43
C ASP A 28 0.93 -7.96 2.90
N HIS A 29 0.85 -7.01 1.96
CA HIS A 29 0.96 -5.58 2.26
C HIS A 29 -0.35 -4.81 2.02
N MET A 30 -1.37 -5.44 1.44
CA MET A 30 -2.64 -4.80 1.04
C MET A 30 -3.43 -4.30 2.25
N GLU A 31 -3.58 -5.09 3.31
CA GLU A 31 -4.29 -4.64 4.52
C GLU A 31 -3.58 -3.46 5.19
N LYS A 32 -2.25 -3.56 5.30
CA LYS A 32 -1.43 -2.49 5.89
C LYS A 32 -1.50 -1.23 5.03
N LEU A 33 -1.42 -1.35 3.71
CA LEU A 33 -1.54 -0.24 2.77
C LEU A 33 -2.90 0.42 2.90
N GLN A 34 -3.99 -0.35 2.94
CA GLN A 34 -5.34 0.18 3.11
C GLN A 34 -5.46 1.01 4.39
N ARG A 35 -4.92 0.52 5.52
CA ARG A 35 -4.94 1.25 6.78
C ARG A 35 -4.14 2.55 6.72
N VAL A 36 -2.98 2.55 6.07
CA VAL A 36 -2.17 3.76 5.89
C VAL A 36 -2.90 4.78 5.03
N VAL A 37 -3.45 4.36 3.89
CA VAL A 37 -4.11 5.27 2.94
C VAL A 37 -5.37 5.89 3.55
N LYS A 38 -6.16 5.13 4.32
CA LYS A 38 -7.31 5.67 5.07
C LYS A 38 -6.94 6.76 6.08
N GLY A 39 -5.70 6.76 6.58
CA GLY A 39 -5.20 7.77 7.50
C GLY A 39 -4.59 9.00 6.82
N LEU A 40 -4.60 9.08 5.49
CA LEU A 40 -4.00 10.17 4.71
C LEU A 40 -5.06 10.84 3.82
N PRO A 41 -5.88 11.75 4.39
CA PRO A 41 -7.00 12.37 3.66
C PRO A 41 -6.56 13.21 2.45
N ASP A 42 -5.31 13.66 2.46
CA ASP A 42 -4.72 14.51 1.43
C ASP A 42 -4.04 13.76 0.28
N LEU A 43 -3.94 12.44 0.39
CA LEU A 43 -3.31 11.58 -0.61
C LEU A 43 -4.13 11.62 -1.91
N LYS A 44 -3.47 11.74 -3.05
CA LYS A 44 -4.12 11.86 -4.36
C LYS A 44 -4.08 10.59 -5.18
N LYS A 45 -3.08 9.75 -4.97
CA LYS A 45 -2.89 8.54 -5.76
C LYS A 45 -2.07 7.50 -5.04
N VAL A 46 -2.45 6.24 -5.22
CA VAL A 46 -1.65 5.07 -4.86
C VAL A 46 -1.28 4.31 -6.13
N VAL A 47 -0.01 3.94 -6.24
CA VAL A 47 0.49 3.05 -7.30
C VAL A 47 0.95 1.76 -6.64
N VAL A 48 0.27 0.66 -6.96
CA VAL A 48 0.64 -0.68 -6.48
C VAL A 48 1.31 -1.44 -7.62
N ILE A 49 2.51 -1.93 -7.33
CA ILE A 49 3.33 -2.69 -8.26
C ILE A 49 3.01 -4.18 -8.02
N PRO A 50 2.62 -4.94 -9.06
CA PRO A 50 2.38 -6.37 -8.96
C PRO A 50 3.72 -7.09 -8.75
N TYR A 51 4.01 -7.38 -7.49
CA TYR A 51 5.19 -8.12 -7.06
C TYR A 51 4.74 -9.26 -6.17
N VAL A 52 5.30 -10.45 -6.39
CA VAL A 52 4.87 -11.75 -5.82
C VAL A 52 3.48 -12.19 -6.27
N ARG A 53 2.53 -11.27 -6.44
CA ARG A 53 1.20 -11.49 -7.01
C ARG A 53 1.10 -10.95 -8.41
N SER A 54 0.33 -11.61 -9.25
CA SER A 54 -0.07 -11.06 -10.54
C SER A 54 -0.96 -9.82 -10.37
N LYS A 55 -1.14 -9.09 -11.48
CA LYS A 55 -2.07 -7.96 -11.53
C LYS A 55 -3.51 -8.42 -11.28
N GLU A 56 -3.89 -9.60 -11.75
CA GLU A 56 -5.23 -10.16 -11.59
C GLU A 56 -5.55 -10.54 -10.14
N GLU A 57 -4.54 -10.99 -9.39
CA GLU A 57 -4.67 -11.32 -7.96
C GLU A 57 -4.64 -10.08 -7.05
N THR A 58 -4.28 -8.91 -7.58
CA THR A 58 -4.17 -7.68 -6.81
C THR A 58 -5.46 -6.88 -6.87
N ASP A 59 -6.35 -7.10 -5.90
CA ASP A 59 -7.60 -6.35 -5.77
C ASP A 59 -7.36 -4.91 -5.27
N LEU A 60 -7.39 -3.95 -6.19
CA LEU A 60 -7.22 -2.53 -5.89
C LEU A 60 -8.50 -1.84 -5.44
N SER A 61 -9.67 -2.47 -5.57
CA SER A 61 -10.96 -1.86 -5.17
C SER A 61 -11.00 -1.50 -3.68
N LYS A 62 -10.16 -2.14 -2.87
CA LYS A 62 -10.05 -1.94 -1.42
C LYS A 62 -9.12 -0.78 -1.04
N ILE A 63 -8.32 -0.25 -1.97
CA ILE A 63 -7.39 0.85 -1.72
C ILE A 63 -8.02 2.15 -2.24
N PRO A 64 -8.37 3.11 -1.36
CA PRO A 64 -8.92 4.38 -1.81
C PRO A 64 -7.84 5.26 -2.44
N ASN A 65 -8.21 6.05 -3.45
CA ASN A 65 -7.38 7.00 -4.23
C ASN A 65 -6.45 6.38 -5.28
#